data_AF-A0AAF6C118-F1
#
_entry.id   AF-A0AAF6C118-F1
#
_cell.length_a   1.000
_cell.length_b   1.000
_cell.length_c   1.000
_cell.angle_alpha   90.00
_cell.angle_beta   90.00
_cell.angle_gamma   90.00
#
_symmetry.space_group_name_H-M   'P 1'
#
loop_
_entity.id
_entity.type
_entity.pdbx_description
1 polymer ?
#
loop_
_entity_poly.entity_id
_entity_poly.type
_entity_poly.pdbx_seq_one_letter_code
_entity_poly.pdbx_strand_id
1 'polypeptide(L)'
;MAPKCGVCVEAESKYKCPNCLTPYCSLACYKTHKVTPCTKPPDPSAASQNEDVAKQPPRSFEENEDESGWRLRRAQLEAMAASDDIRRMLRDDELRKLIQKIDSSITPEKDLDKAMEGAAFKQFTDKILAVVSSEDKSHVTQS
;
A
#
# COMPACT_ATOMS: atom_id res chain seq x y z
N MET A 1 22.53 -20.41 -22.84
CA MET A 1 23.64 -19.43 -22.92
C MET A 1 23.84 -18.78 -21.57
N ALA A 2 25.10 -18.55 -21.16
CA ALA A 2 25.37 -17.77 -19.95
C ALA A 2 25.02 -16.29 -20.20
N PRO A 3 24.47 -15.57 -19.20
CA PRO A 3 24.18 -14.15 -19.36
C PRO A 3 25.49 -13.36 -19.52
N LYS A 4 25.47 -12.26 -20.29
CA LYS A 4 26.63 -11.35 -20.38
C LYS A 4 26.86 -10.62 -19.07
N CYS A 5 28.11 -10.26 -18.81
CA CYS A 5 28.51 -9.54 -17.62
C CYS A 5 27.73 -8.23 -17.50
N GLY A 6 27.00 -8.01 -16.41
CA GLY A 6 26.27 -6.78 -16.16
C GLY A 6 27.15 -5.58 -15.80
N VAL A 7 28.48 -5.75 -15.82
CA VAL A 7 29.46 -4.68 -15.52
C VAL A 7 30.14 -4.19 -16.80
N CYS A 8 30.74 -5.09 -17.60
CA CYS A 8 31.42 -4.73 -18.84
C CYS A 8 30.63 -5.07 -20.11
N VAL A 9 29.61 -5.93 -20.03
CA VAL A 9 28.74 -6.35 -21.15
C VAL A 9 29.47 -7.04 -22.33
N GLU A 10 30.79 -7.15 -22.28
CA GLU A 10 31.60 -7.77 -23.33
C GLU A 10 31.72 -9.30 -23.18
N ALA A 11 31.97 -9.77 -21.96
CA ALA A 11 32.25 -11.18 -21.69
C ALA A 11 31.04 -11.92 -21.11
N GLU A 12 31.00 -13.24 -21.32
CA GLU A 12 30.05 -14.12 -20.63
C GLU A 12 30.32 -14.13 -19.12
N SER A 13 29.24 -14.19 -18.34
CA SER A 13 29.33 -14.14 -16.88
C SER A 13 29.72 -15.50 -16.32
N LYS A 14 30.67 -15.49 -15.40
CA LYS A 14 31.15 -16.69 -14.69
C LYS A 14 30.64 -16.77 -13.26
N TYR A 15 30.28 -15.63 -12.66
CA TYR A 15 29.89 -15.51 -11.26
C TYR A 15 28.70 -14.57 -11.11
N LYS A 16 28.08 -14.54 -9.91
CA LYS A 16 26.93 -13.67 -9.58
C LYS A 16 27.18 -12.95 -8.26
N CYS A 17 26.72 -11.70 -8.15
CA CYS A 17 26.84 -10.93 -6.91
C CYS A 17 25.85 -11.45 -5.85
N PRO A 18 26.25 -11.71 -4.59
CA PRO A 18 25.34 -12.19 -3.54
C PRO A 18 24.34 -11.12 -3.06
N ASN A 19 24.58 -9.84 -3.34
CA ASN A 19 23.69 -8.75 -2.91
C ASN A 19 22.61 -8.39 -3.92
N CYS A 20 22.95 -8.33 -5.21
CA CYS A 20 22.01 -7.87 -6.25
C CYS A 20 21.82 -8.91 -7.37
N LEU A 21 22.46 -10.07 -7.26
CA LEU A 21 22.42 -11.16 -8.25
C LEU A 21 22.93 -10.79 -9.65
N THR A 22 23.47 -9.57 -9.86
CA THR A 22 24.05 -9.13 -11.13
C THR A 22 25.18 -10.08 -11.55
N PRO A 23 25.11 -10.64 -12.77
CA PRO A 23 26.10 -11.59 -13.24
C PRO A 23 27.36 -10.85 -13.71
N TYR A 24 28.54 -11.39 -13.44
CA TYR A 24 29.83 -10.77 -13.78
C TYR A 24 30.87 -11.78 -14.28
N CYS A 25 31.84 -11.31 -15.06
CA CYS A 25 32.84 -12.18 -15.70
C CYS A 25 34.09 -12.43 -14.84
N SER A 26 34.51 -11.47 -14.00
CA SER A 26 35.77 -11.56 -13.24
C SER A 26 35.78 -10.73 -11.96
N LEU A 27 36.77 -10.97 -11.09
CA LEU A 27 36.97 -10.21 -9.85
C LEU A 27 37.21 -8.71 -10.08
N ALA A 28 37.74 -8.31 -11.26
CA ALA A 28 37.87 -6.91 -11.64
C ALA A 28 36.48 -6.26 -11.79
N CYS A 29 35.55 -6.93 -12.48
CA CYS A 29 34.16 -6.48 -12.59
C CYS A 29 33.44 -6.49 -11.23
N TYR A 30 33.73 -7.45 -10.35
CA TYR A 30 33.18 -7.47 -9.00
C TYR A 30 33.61 -6.25 -8.17
N LYS A 31 34.89 -5.87 -8.24
CA LYS A 31 35.42 -4.69 -7.52
C LYS A 31 34.78 -3.41 -8.02
N THR A 32 34.71 -3.21 -9.35
CA THR A 32 34.01 -2.05 -9.95
C THR A 32 32.55 -2.02 -9.54
N HIS A 33 31.88 -3.17 -9.54
CA HIS A 33 30.49 -3.31 -9.14
C HIS A 33 30.25 -2.98 -7.67
N LYS A 34 31.17 -3.31 -6.76
CA LYS A 34 31.05 -3.05 -5.32
C LYS A 34 31.28 -1.58 -4.94
N VAL A 35 31.94 -0.79 -5.79
CA VAL A 35 32.16 0.65 -5.57
C VAL A 35 30.85 1.44 -5.73
N THR A 36 29.90 0.94 -6.52
CA THR A 36 28.53 1.47 -6.62
C THR A 36 27.62 0.69 -5.67
N PRO A 37 26.80 1.34 -4.81
CA PRO A 37 25.87 0.61 -3.95
C PRO A 37 24.87 -0.18 -4.81
N CYS A 38 25.01 -1.50 -4.81
CA CYS A 38 24.10 -2.40 -5.51
C CYS A 38 22.93 -2.80 -4.59
N THR A 39 21.71 -2.48 -5.01
CA THR A 39 20.48 -2.80 -4.27
C THR A 39 19.93 -4.15 -4.76
N LYS A 40 19.34 -4.95 -3.86
CA LYS A 40 18.63 -6.18 -4.23
C LYS A 40 17.58 -5.87 -5.31
N PRO A 41 17.55 -6.58 -6.45
CA PRO A 41 16.46 -6.44 -7.39
C PRO A 41 15.17 -6.92 -6.72
N PRO A 42 14.03 -6.24 -6.94
CA PRO A 42 12.73 -6.75 -6.50
C PRO A 42 12.45 -8.09 -7.20
N ASP A 43 11.99 -9.07 -6.44
CA ASP A 43 11.62 -10.40 -6.92
C ASP A 43 10.68 -10.34 -8.15
N PRO A 44 10.95 -11.08 -9.24
CA PRO A 44 10.11 -11.10 -10.44
C PRO A 44 8.82 -11.94 -10.30
N SER A 45 8.50 -12.49 -9.12
CA SER A 45 7.19 -13.12 -8.85
C SER A 45 6.10 -12.07 -8.57
N ALA A 46 5.89 -11.15 -9.51
CA ALA A 46 4.74 -10.24 -9.48
C ALA A 46 4.29 -9.80 -10.89
N ALA A 47 4.66 -10.54 -11.94
CA ALA A 47 4.27 -10.23 -13.31
C ALA A 47 3.06 -11.07 -13.76
N SER A 48 1.91 -10.80 -13.15
CA SER A 48 0.56 -10.93 -13.76
C SER A 48 -0.45 -10.70 -12.65
N GLN A 49 -0.96 -9.48 -12.50
CA GLN A 49 -2.32 -9.09 -12.90
C GLN A 49 -2.38 -7.56 -12.99
N ASN A 50 -2.68 -7.10 -14.20
CA ASN A 50 -3.51 -5.95 -14.57
C ASN A 50 -3.96 -4.95 -13.47
N GLU A 51 -3.59 -3.69 -13.72
CA GLU A 51 -4.29 -2.42 -13.40
C GLU A 51 -4.42 -1.95 -11.94
N ASP A 52 -3.71 -0.84 -11.68
CA ASP A 52 -4.06 0.27 -10.78
C ASP A 52 -4.51 -0.09 -9.34
N VAL A 53 -3.57 -0.59 -8.54
CA VAL A 53 -3.63 -0.38 -7.08
C VAL A 53 -2.34 0.32 -6.70
N ALA A 54 -2.45 1.63 -6.48
CA ALA A 54 -1.41 2.43 -5.87
C ALA A 54 -0.83 1.68 -4.66
N LYS A 55 0.47 1.37 -4.72
CA LYS A 55 1.24 0.91 -3.56
C LYS A 55 1.00 1.89 -2.43
N GLN A 56 0.14 1.52 -1.49
CA GLN A 56 0.16 2.21 -0.21
C GLN A 56 1.51 1.92 0.45
N PRO A 57 2.15 2.94 1.04
CA PRO A 57 3.36 2.72 1.81
C PRO A 57 3.07 1.71 2.93
N PRO A 58 4.06 0.88 3.32
CA PRO A 58 3.90 -0.06 4.43
C PRO A 58 3.45 0.72 5.66
N ARG A 59 2.25 0.42 6.15
CA ARG A 59 1.65 1.15 7.27
C ARG A 59 2.13 0.51 8.56
N SER A 60 2.75 1.28 9.44
CA SER A 60 3.29 0.80 10.73
C SER A 60 2.26 0.18 11.69
N PHE A 61 0.97 0.11 11.33
CA PHE A 61 -0.08 -0.44 12.18
C PHE A 61 -0.40 -1.92 11.90
N GLU A 62 0.13 -2.52 10.84
CA GLU A 62 -0.25 -3.88 10.43
C GLU A 62 0.25 -5.00 11.38
N GLU A 63 1.12 -4.69 12.35
CA GLU A 63 1.79 -5.71 13.18
C GLU A 63 1.43 -5.69 14.68
N ASN A 64 0.64 -4.74 15.18
CA ASN A 64 0.23 -4.72 16.61
C ASN A 64 -1.19 -5.25 16.78
N GLU A 65 -1.40 -6.19 17.71
CA GLU A 65 -2.72 -6.57 18.21
C GLU A 65 -3.47 -5.30 18.66
N ASP A 66 -4.74 -5.16 18.28
CA ASP A 66 -5.50 -3.92 18.46
C ASP A 66 -5.93 -3.74 19.92
N GLU A 67 -5.01 -3.35 20.80
CA GLU A 67 -5.29 -3.14 22.23
C GLU A 67 -6.27 -1.99 22.48
N SER A 68 -6.39 -1.05 21.54
CA SER A 68 -7.22 0.15 21.67
C SER A 68 -8.68 -0.04 21.22
N GLY A 69 -9.00 -1.12 20.50
CA GLY A 69 -10.36 -1.38 20.00
C GLY A 69 -10.90 -0.34 19.02
N TRP A 70 -10.02 0.50 18.46
CA TRP A 70 -10.39 1.57 17.52
C TRP A 70 -10.28 1.14 16.06
N ARG A 71 -9.72 -0.04 15.75
CA ARG A 71 -9.76 -0.57 14.39
C ARG A 71 -11.12 -1.21 14.06
N LEU A 72 -11.57 -0.96 12.84
CA LEU A 72 -12.76 -1.61 12.29
C LEU A 72 -12.52 -3.10 12.09
N ARG A 73 -13.52 -3.91 12.47
CA ARG A 73 -13.52 -5.36 12.21
C ARG A 73 -13.69 -5.62 10.72
N ARG A 74 -13.25 -6.80 10.28
CA ARG A 74 -13.41 -7.25 8.88
C ARG A 74 -14.86 -7.14 8.39
N ALA A 75 -15.82 -7.55 9.20
CA ALA A 75 -17.25 -7.44 8.87
C ALA A 75 -17.70 -5.99 8.63
N GLN A 76 -17.22 -5.04 9.43
CA GLN A 76 -17.53 -3.61 9.26
C GLN A 76 -16.92 -3.06 7.96
N LEU A 77 -15.70 -3.47 7.61
CA LEU A 77 -15.06 -3.10 6.34
C LEU A 77 -15.81 -3.69 5.14
N GLU A 78 -16.26 -4.93 5.23
CA GLU A 78 -17.09 -5.56 4.19
C GLU A 78 -18.44 -4.85 4.04
N ALA A 79 -19.11 -4.51 5.14
CA ALA A 79 -20.36 -3.74 5.13
C ALA A 79 -20.18 -2.37 4.46
N MET A 80 -19.07 -1.68 4.73
CA MET A 80 -18.72 -0.43 4.05
C MET A 80 -18.50 -0.63 2.54
N ALA A 81 -17.82 -1.71 2.15
CA ALA A 81 -17.57 -2.03 0.74
C ALA A 81 -18.83 -2.45 -0.03
N ALA A 82 -19.81 -3.04 0.66
CA ALA A 82 -21.10 -3.42 0.11
C ALA A 82 -22.09 -2.24 0.01
N SER A 83 -21.88 -1.15 0.75
CA SER A 83 -22.76 0.01 0.75
C SER A 83 -22.67 0.82 -0.56
N ASP A 84 -23.75 0.79 -1.35
CA ASP A 84 -23.83 1.54 -2.62
C ASP A 84 -23.70 3.05 -2.40
N ASP A 85 -24.25 3.58 -1.31
CA ASP A 85 -24.13 5.01 -0.98
C ASP A 85 -22.68 5.42 -0.75
N ILE A 86 -21.91 4.65 0.03
CA ILE A 86 -20.48 4.92 0.25
C ILE A 86 -19.73 4.88 -1.09
N ARG A 87 -20.00 3.87 -1.92
CA ARG A 87 -19.39 3.77 -3.25
C ARG A 87 -19.77 4.93 -4.17
N ARG A 88 -21.01 5.41 -4.10
CA ARG A 88 -21.50 6.55 -4.87
C ARG A 88 -20.80 7.84 -4.46
N MET A 89 -20.64 8.07 -3.16
CA MET A 89 -19.88 9.21 -2.64
C MET A 89 -18.42 9.14 -3.07
N LEU A 90 -17.80 7.95 -3.03
CA LEU A 90 -16.45 7.71 -3.52
C LEU A 90 -16.31 7.83 -5.05
N ARG A 91 -17.38 8.05 -5.83
CA ARG A 91 -17.22 8.41 -7.25
C ARG A 91 -16.70 9.83 -7.42
N ASP A 92 -16.89 10.68 -6.42
CA ASP A 92 -16.34 12.03 -6.40
C ASP A 92 -14.80 11.99 -6.37
N ASP A 93 -14.17 12.70 -7.30
CA ASP A 93 -12.71 12.70 -7.47
C ASP A 93 -12.03 13.59 -6.42
N GLU A 94 -12.65 14.72 -6.06
CA GLU A 94 -12.11 15.63 -5.04
C GLU A 94 -12.11 14.98 -3.66
N LEU A 95 -13.19 14.27 -3.31
CA LEU A 95 -13.29 13.50 -2.09
C LEU A 95 -12.22 12.41 -2.01
N ARG A 96 -11.97 11.68 -3.10
CA ARG A 96 -10.91 10.65 -3.15
C ARG A 96 -9.52 11.24 -2.99
N LYS A 97 -9.23 12.35 -3.68
CA LYS A 97 -7.96 13.07 -3.53
C LYS A 97 -7.77 13.58 -2.09
N LEU A 98 -8.84 14.07 -1.46
CA LEU A 98 -8.81 14.52 -0.08
C LEU A 98 -8.49 13.37 0.89
N ILE A 99 -9.16 12.22 0.75
CA ILE A 99 -8.89 11.02 1.54
C ILE A 99 -7.43 10.58 1.36
N GLN A 100 -6.95 10.50 0.13
CA GLN A 100 -5.57 10.09 -0.17
C GLN A 100 -4.55 11.08 0.39
N LYS A 101 -4.85 12.38 0.36
CA LYS A 101 -4.00 13.42 0.93
C LYS A 101 -3.87 13.25 2.44
N ILE A 102 -4.97 13.03 3.15
CA ILE A 102 -4.96 12.80 4.61
C ILE A 102 -4.15 11.54 4.92
N ASP A 103 -4.38 10.47 4.16
CA ASP A 103 -3.74 9.16 4.35
C ASP A 103 -2.21 9.19 4.18
N SER A 104 -1.74 9.99 3.23
CA SER A 104 -0.31 10.16 2.94
C SER A 104 0.31 11.39 3.61
N SER A 105 -0.45 12.11 4.45
CA SER A 105 0.03 13.33 5.10
C SER A 105 1.00 13.01 6.23
N ILE A 106 1.99 13.89 6.39
CA ILE A 106 2.87 13.93 7.55
C ILE A 106 2.13 14.46 8.79
N THR A 107 1.05 15.23 8.59
CA THR A 107 0.23 15.84 9.65
C THR A 107 -1.24 15.42 9.56
N PRO A 108 -1.55 14.12 9.72
CA PRO A 108 -2.89 13.58 9.45
C PRO A 108 -3.98 14.20 10.33
N GLU A 109 -3.70 14.48 11.61
CA GLU A 109 -4.68 15.11 12.51
C GLU A 109 -5.11 16.51 12.06
N LYS A 110 -4.16 17.33 11.57
CA LYS A 110 -4.44 18.69 11.07
C LYS A 110 -5.14 18.67 9.72
N ASP A 111 -4.74 17.78 8.81
CA ASP A 111 -5.41 17.63 7.52
C ASP A 111 -6.83 17.05 7.67
N LEU A 112 -7.04 16.16 8.65
CA LEU A 112 -8.36 15.62 8.97
C LEU A 112 -9.29 16.71 9.52
N ASP A 113 -8.84 17.50 10.49
CA ASP A 113 -9.61 18.61 11.07
C ASP A 113 -10.09 19.57 9.97
N LYS A 114 -9.19 19.92 9.05
CA LYS A 114 -9.51 20.74 7.88
C LYS A 114 -10.48 20.07 6.91
N ALA A 115 -10.34 18.75 6.71
CA ALA A 115 -11.24 18.00 5.85
C ALA A 115 -12.66 17.93 6.43
N MET A 116 -12.81 17.89 7.76
CA MET A 116 -14.10 17.89 8.45
C MET A 116 -14.91 19.19 8.29
N GLU A 117 -14.25 20.30 7.93
CA GLU A 117 -14.92 21.54 7.54
C GLU A 117 -15.66 21.41 6.19
N GLY A 118 -15.27 20.44 5.36
CA GLY A 118 -15.87 20.16 4.07
C GLY A 118 -17.18 19.37 4.17
N ALA A 119 -18.25 19.89 3.59
CA ALA A 119 -19.58 19.25 3.62
C ALA A 119 -19.57 17.86 2.96
N ALA A 120 -18.79 17.65 1.90
CA ALA A 120 -18.70 16.36 1.20
C ALA A 120 -18.01 15.29 2.06
N PHE A 121 -16.88 15.65 2.68
CA PHE A 121 -16.12 14.74 3.55
C PHE A 121 -16.88 14.44 4.84
N LYS A 122 -17.53 15.44 5.44
CA LYS A 122 -18.38 15.24 6.63
C LYS A 122 -19.55 14.30 6.37
N GLN A 123 -20.23 14.43 5.23
CA GLN A 123 -21.30 13.49 4.87
C GLN A 123 -20.75 12.08 4.66
N PHE A 124 -19.56 11.95 4.09
CA PHE A 124 -18.92 10.66 3.87
C PHE A 124 -18.56 9.98 5.20
N THR A 125 -17.96 10.71 6.14
CA THR A 125 -17.62 10.15 7.46
C THR A 125 -18.86 9.81 8.28
N ASP A 126 -19.92 10.63 8.24
CA ASP A 126 -21.20 10.34 8.88
C ASP A 126 -21.84 9.07 8.33
N LYS A 127 -21.81 8.89 7.00
CA LYS A 127 -22.34 7.68 6.37
C LYS A 127 -21.54 6.43 6.74
N ILE A 128 -20.21 6.53 6.82
CA ILE A 128 -19.36 5.44 7.30
C ILE A 128 -19.73 5.10 8.74
N LEU A 129 -19.80 6.10 9.62
CA LEU A 129 -20.17 5.93 11.03
C LEU A 129 -21.53 5.24 11.18
N ALA A 130 -22.51 5.59 10.34
CA ALA A 130 -23.82 4.94 10.34
C ALA A 130 -23.73 3.45 9.98
N VAL A 131 -22.94 3.08 8.97
CA VAL A 131 -22.76 1.67 8.56
C VAL A 131 -22.04 0.86 9.63
N VAL A 132 -20.92 1.37 10.16
CA VAL A 132 -20.11 0.63 11.15
C VAL A 132 -20.80 0.50 12.51
N SER A 133 -21.66 1.45 12.87
CA SER A 133 -22.46 1.42 14.10
C SER A 133 -23.73 0.57 13.97
N SER A 134 -24.17 0.27 12.74
CA SER A 134 -25.35 -0.56 12.49
C SER A 134 -25.06 -2.05 12.68
N GLU A 135 -23.83 -2.48 12.42
CA GLU A 135 -23.38 -3.87 12.62
C GLU A 135 -23.34 -4.30 14.11
N ASP A 136 -23.24 -3.34 15.03
CA ASP A 136 -23.27 -3.60 16.48
C ASP A 136 -24.68 -4.00 16.97
N LYS A 137 -25.73 -3.54 16.27
CA LYS A 137 -27.13 -3.83 16.64
C LYS A 137 -27.68 -5.15 16.08
N SER A 138 -27.00 -5.76 15.12
CA SER A 138 -27.47 -7.01 14.48
C SER A 138 -27.21 -8.27 15.31
N HIS A 139 -26.52 -8.18 16.44
CA HIS A 139 -26.22 -9.32 17.34
C HIS A 139 -27.01 -9.29 18.66
N VAL A 140 -28.21 -8.69 18.68
CA VAL A 140 -29.15 -8.78 19.82
C VAL A 140 -30.54 -9.17 19.37
N THR A 141 -30.68 -10.08 18.40
CA THR A 141 -31.94 -10.84 18.24
C THR A 141 -31.70 -12.13 17.46
N GLN A 142 -31.27 -13.19 18.15
CA GLN A 142 -31.70 -14.53 17.75
C GLN A 142 -31.81 -15.42 19.00
N SER A 143 -33.09 -15.57 19.38
CA SER A 143 -33.79 -16.60 20.16
C SER A 143 -33.04 -17.60 21.04
#